data_AF-A0A267DK20-F1
#
_entry.id   AF-A0A267DK20-F1
#
_cell.length_a   1.000
_cell.length_b   1.000
_cell.length_c   1.000
_cell.angle_alpha   90.00
_cell.angle_beta   90.00
_cell.angle_gamma   90.00
#
_symmetry.space_group_name_H-M   'P 1'
#
loop_
_entity.id
_entity.type
_entity.pdbx_description
1 polymer ?
#
loop_
_entity_poly.entity_id
_entity_poly.type
_entity_poly.pdbx_seq_one_letter_code
_entity_poly.pdbx_strand_id
1 'polypeptide(L)'
;MGNHELYMRRRKPDTIEVQQMKAQAKEDRANRQHERVCLERERAAREAAESRRRELEDRVQELERMQAGMSDEREERASRLADMERQMEEIQRQKDELEAARARVEEIRLQLESEAQLSQEERRRLQEENQRAQALVAAREDEARQAAEELQTMRGQQQQQQQQQRQRHQAVHSTAPAAPEPAVQPRRANQALAAATPQKMQPSMTAAPTQHLREIDDEPQSEWAGSLETFQNGEPTVPRAEYREEYMHSRDVKARLDEMRDQFRSVRHEDRVQPIDKIHESNVREGRSKFRTLQKIRMGNTKKRIDEFESM
;
A
#
# COMPACT_ATOMS: atom_id res chain seq x y z
N MET A 1 -62.51 -4.15 51.91
CA MET A 1 -62.10 -3.30 53.05
C MET A 1 -61.25 -2.12 52.58
N GLY A 2 -59.94 -2.31 52.33
CA GLY A 2 -58.94 -1.23 52.19
C GLY A 2 -59.16 -0.07 51.20
N ASN A 3 -60.12 -0.11 50.26
CA ASN A 3 -60.39 1.06 49.41
C ASN A 3 -60.95 2.24 50.23
N HIS A 4 -61.83 1.97 51.21
CA HIS A 4 -62.37 3.00 52.11
C HIS A 4 -61.30 3.55 53.05
N GLU A 5 -60.53 2.67 53.67
CA GLU A 5 -59.39 3.03 54.53
C GLU A 5 -58.38 3.93 53.79
N LEU A 6 -57.95 3.53 52.58
CA LEU A 6 -57.06 4.34 51.74
C LEU A 6 -57.72 5.61 51.18
N TYR A 7 -59.05 5.70 51.15
CA TYR A 7 -59.79 6.93 50.82
C TYR A 7 -59.75 7.91 52.01
N MET A 8 -59.90 7.41 53.24
CA MET A 8 -59.78 8.18 54.48
C MET A 8 -58.33 8.62 54.73
N ARG A 9 -57.34 7.73 54.56
CA ARG A 9 -55.89 8.06 54.68
C ARG A 9 -55.48 9.17 53.70
N ARG A 10 -56.04 9.20 52.48
CA ARG A 10 -55.81 10.26 51.47
C ARG A 10 -56.55 11.58 51.73
N ARG A 11 -57.28 11.68 52.84
CA ARG A 11 -58.07 12.86 53.27
C ARG A 11 -57.62 13.42 54.62
N LYS A 12 -56.66 12.76 55.26
CA LYS A 12 -55.86 13.26 56.40
C LYS A 12 -54.51 13.80 55.85
N PRO A 13 -53.78 14.66 56.59
CA PRO A 13 -52.40 14.99 56.24
C PRO A 13 -51.52 13.73 56.21
N ASP A 14 -50.42 13.77 55.42
CA ASP A 14 -49.47 12.66 55.35
C ASP A 14 -48.86 12.36 56.73
N THR A 15 -48.70 11.08 57.08
CA THR A 15 -47.92 10.67 58.27
C THR A 15 -46.45 11.06 58.10
N ILE A 16 -45.73 11.25 59.23
CA ILE A 16 -44.32 11.68 59.23
C ILE A 16 -43.45 10.77 58.34
N GLU A 17 -43.67 9.45 58.41
CA GLU A 17 -43.03 8.45 57.55
C GLU A 17 -43.27 8.73 56.05
N VAL A 18 -44.52 9.01 55.66
CA VAL A 18 -44.88 9.31 54.27
C VAL A 18 -44.28 10.64 53.81
N GLN A 19 -44.12 11.62 54.71
CA GLN A 19 -43.40 12.87 54.40
C GLN A 19 -41.90 12.61 54.20
N GLN A 20 -41.27 11.81 55.07
CA GLN A 20 -39.87 11.40 54.95
C GLN A 20 -39.62 10.60 53.66
N MET A 21 -40.45 9.60 53.35
CA MET A 21 -40.38 8.85 52.10
C MET A 21 -40.53 9.75 50.86
N LYS A 22 -41.40 10.76 50.91
CA LYS A 22 -41.54 11.74 49.81
C LYS A 22 -40.33 12.67 49.68
N ALA A 23 -39.71 13.05 50.80
CA ALA A 23 -38.48 13.84 50.79
C ALA A 23 -37.31 13.03 50.20
N GLN A 24 -37.08 11.82 50.71
CA GLN A 24 -36.06 10.90 50.21
C GLN A 24 -36.26 10.56 48.73
N ALA A 25 -37.48 10.20 48.30
CA ALA A 25 -37.75 9.90 46.90
C ALA A 25 -37.60 11.11 45.96
N LYS A 26 -37.68 12.35 46.48
CA LYS A 26 -37.38 13.58 45.73
C LYS A 26 -35.87 13.81 45.64
N GLU A 27 -35.13 13.56 46.72
CA GLU A 27 -33.68 13.64 46.79
C GLU A 27 -33.02 12.58 45.90
N ASP A 28 -33.38 11.30 46.04
CA ASP A 28 -32.95 10.20 45.17
C ASP A 28 -33.17 10.52 43.69
N ARG A 29 -34.30 11.15 43.36
CA ARG A 29 -34.62 11.54 41.98
C ARG A 29 -33.73 12.68 41.49
N ALA A 30 -33.43 13.66 42.33
CA ALA A 30 -32.52 14.75 42.01
C ALA A 30 -31.07 14.24 41.84
N ASN A 31 -30.62 13.36 42.75
CA ASN A 31 -29.29 12.74 42.70
C ASN A 31 -29.14 11.91 41.42
N ARG A 32 -30.10 11.03 41.09
CA ARG A 32 -30.12 10.27 39.83
C ARG A 32 -30.21 11.14 38.58
N GLN A 33 -30.76 12.36 38.66
CA GLN A 33 -30.73 13.32 37.56
C GLN A 33 -29.36 14.00 37.44
N HIS A 34 -28.73 14.36 38.56
CA HIS A 34 -27.38 14.93 38.59
C HIS A 34 -26.33 13.92 38.09
N GLU A 35 -26.39 12.67 38.56
CA GLU A 35 -25.56 11.55 38.07
C GLU A 35 -25.65 11.40 36.54
N ARG A 36 -26.86 11.40 35.98
CA ARG A 36 -27.07 11.32 34.52
C ARG A 36 -26.40 12.47 33.78
N VAL A 37 -26.60 13.71 34.24
CA VAL A 37 -26.00 14.90 33.61
C VAL A 37 -24.47 14.87 33.71
N CYS A 38 -23.90 14.42 34.83
CA CYS A 38 -22.46 14.23 34.98
C CYS A 38 -21.91 13.13 34.06
N LEU A 39 -22.60 11.99 33.95
CA LEU A 39 -22.24 10.89 33.05
C LEU A 39 -22.37 11.26 31.56
N GLU A 40 -23.40 12.03 31.19
CA GLU A 40 -23.57 12.57 29.84
C GLU A 40 -22.45 13.55 29.49
N ARG A 41 -22.09 14.45 30.43
CA ARG A 41 -20.94 15.37 30.28
C ARG A 41 -19.61 14.61 30.16
N GLU A 42 -19.41 13.54 30.93
CA GLU A 42 -18.20 12.73 30.86
C GLU A 42 -18.12 11.97 29.52
N ARG A 43 -19.24 11.38 29.06
CA ARG A 43 -19.33 10.72 27.76
C ARG A 43 -19.00 11.67 26.62
N ALA A 44 -19.60 12.85 26.59
CA ALA A 44 -19.29 13.88 25.58
C ALA A 44 -17.82 14.33 25.64
N ALA A 45 -17.22 14.42 26.83
CA ALA A 45 -15.80 14.74 26.98
C ALA A 45 -14.88 13.62 26.47
N ARG A 46 -15.24 12.35 26.70
CA ARG A 46 -14.53 11.17 26.14
C ARG A 46 -14.67 11.10 24.63
N GLU A 47 -15.87 11.26 24.09
CA GLU A 47 -16.15 11.27 22.65
C GLU A 47 -15.38 12.39 21.93
N ALA A 48 -15.36 13.61 22.49
CA ALA A 48 -14.55 14.71 21.99
C ALA A 48 -13.03 14.49 22.16
N ALA A 49 -12.58 13.62 23.06
CA ALA A 49 -11.18 13.20 23.14
C ALA A 49 -10.85 12.11 22.11
N GLU A 50 -11.76 11.17 21.86
CA GLU A 50 -11.61 10.14 20.82
C GLU A 50 -11.64 10.72 19.41
N SER A 51 -12.51 11.69 19.10
CA SER A 51 -12.51 12.40 17.80
C SER A 51 -11.14 13.02 17.55
N ARG A 52 -10.64 13.84 18.50
CA ARG A 52 -9.32 14.47 18.39
C ARG A 52 -8.17 13.47 18.34
N ARG A 53 -8.32 12.28 18.91
CA ARG A 53 -7.32 11.21 18.77
C ARG A 53 -7.34 10.62 17.35
N ARG A 54 -8.52 10.33 16.79
CA ARG A 54 -8.69 9.87 15.40
C ARG A 54 -8.17 10.91 14.40
N GLU A 55 -8.51 12.19 14.58
CA GLU A 55 -8.00 13.30 13.78
C GLU A 55 -6.46 13.44 13.80
N LEU A 56 -5.80 12.95 14.86
CA LEU A 56 -4.33 12.89 14.95
C LEU A 56 -3.78 11.58 14.38
N GLU A 57 -4.44 10.45 14.60
CA GLU A 57 -4.13 9.14 13.99
C GLU A 57 -4.18 9.24 12.45
N ASP A 58 -5.22 9.85 11.89
CA ASP A 58 -5.39 10.09 10.45
C ASP A 58 -4.28 10.99 9.88
N ARG A 59 -3.91 12.08 10.58
CA ARG A 59 -2.82 12.99 10.18
C ARG A 59 -1.46 12.32 10.24
N VAL A 60 -1.20 11.49 11.24
CA VAL A 60 0.04 10.69 11.30
C VAL A 60 0.08 9.73 10.11
N GLN A 61 -1.01 9.02 9.82
CA GLN A 61 -1.10 8.11 8.68
C GLN A 61 -0.95 8.84 7.32
N GLU A 62 -1.45 10.06 7.17
CA GLU A 62 -1.23 10.90 5.99
C GLU A 62 0.25 11.29 5.84
N LEU A 63 0.91 11.72 6.92
CA LEU A 63 2.34 12.02 6.93
C LEU A 63 3.21 10.78 6.68
N GLU A 64 2.83 9.60 7.20
CA GLU A 64 3.49 8.33 6.92
C GLU A 64 3.38 7.95 5.44
N ARG A 65 2.20 8.10 4.82
CA ARG A 65 2.02 7.91 3.36
C ARG A 65 2.87 8.87 2.55
N MET A 66 2.95 10.15 2.95
CA MET A 66 3.82 11.12 2.29
C MET A 66 5.31 10.76 2.44
N GLN A 67 5.74 10.29 3.62
CA GLN A 67 7.13 9.86 3.84
C GLN A 67 7.48 8.59 3.06
N ALA A 68 6.55 7.63 2.95
CA ALA A 68 6.71 6.44 2.12
C ALA A 68 6.90 6.84 0.64
N GLY A 69 5.98 7.61 0.05
CA GLY A 69 6.12 8.06 -1.35
C GLY A 69 7.39 8.88 -1.60
N MET A 70 7.79 9.73 -0.64
CA MET A 70 9.08 10.45 -0.71
C MET A 70 10.31 9.54 -0.56
N SER A 71 10.16 8.35 0.03
CA SER A 71 11.19 7.31 0.08
C SER A 71 11.24 6.54 -1.24
N ASP A 72 10.09 6.11 -1.76
CA ASP A 72 9.96 5.41 -3.04
C ASP A 72 10.54 6.27 -4.19
N GLU A 73 10.22 7.57 -4.23
CA GLU A 73 10.82 8.52 -5.18
C GLU A 73 12.35 8.65 -5.03
N ARG A 74 12.89 8.49 -3.82
CA ARG A 74 14.34 8.54 -3.58
C ARG A 74 15.01 7.25 -4.03
N GLU A 75 14.39 6.11 -3.80
CA GLU A 75 14.87 4.81 -4.26
C GLU A 75 14.82 4.71 -5.79
N GLU A 76 13.76 5.19 -6.44
CA GLU A 76 13.71 5.35 -7.89
C GLU A 76 14.83 6.26 -8.42
N ARG A 77 15.07 7.42 -7.79
CA ARG A 77 16.16 8.33 -8.19
C ARG A 77 17.53 7.68 -8.00
N ALA A 78 17.75 6.96 -6.90
CA ALA A 78 18.99 6.23 -6.64
C ALA A 78 19.21 5.09 -7.65
N SER A 79 18.17 4.34 -8.00
CA SER A 79 18.22 3.28 -9.02
C SER A 79 18.59 3.84 -10.40
N ARG A 80 17.95 4.94 -10.82
CA ARG A 80 18.26 5.65 -12.08
C ARG A 80 19.70 6.19 -12.10
N LEU A 81 20.22 6.65 -10.96
CA LEU A 81 21.62 7.07 -10.83
C LEU A 81 22.57 5.87 -10.97
N ALA A 82 22.31 4.77 -10.26
CA ALA A 82 23.13 3.55 -10.34
C ALA A 82 23.15 2.92 -11.75
N ASP A 83 22.04 2.98 -12.49
CA ASP A 83 22.00 2.55 -13.89
C ASP A 83 22.80 3.48 -14.82
N MET A 84 22.82 4.79 -14.55
CA MET A 84 23.65 5.74 -15.29
C MET A 84 25.15 5.62 -14.91
N GLU A 85 25.47 5.30 -13.66
CA GLU A 85 26.84 4.97 -13.22
C GLU A 85 27.36 3.72 -13.95
N ARG A 86 26.57 2.64 -14.04
CA ARG A 86 26.89 1.45 -14.85
C ARG A 86 27.15 1.78 -16.32
N GLN A 87 26.35 2.67 -16.91
CA GLN A 87 26.57 3.13 -18.29
C GLN A 87 27.88 3.92 -18.43
N MET A 88 28.23 4.76 -17.45
CA MET A 88 29.49 5.49 -17.43
C MET A 88 30.70 4.56 -17.24
N GLU A 89 30.61 3.54 -16.39
CA GLU A 89 31.65 2.50 -16.24
C GLU A 89 31.88 1.71 -17.53
N GLU A 90 30.80 1.33 -18.22
CA GLU A 90 30.88 0.60 -19.49
C GLU A 90 31.44 1.47 -20.63
N ILE A 91 31.02 2.74 -20.72
CA ILE A 91 31.61 3.71 -21.66
C ILE A 91 33.10 3.93 -21.36
N GLN A 92 33.48 4.01 -20.08
CA GLN A 92 34.87 4.17 -19.68
C GLN A 92 35.72 2.93 -20.01
N ARG A 93 35.18 1.71 -19.82
CA ARG A 93 35.83 0.47 -20.30
C ARG A 93 36.04 0.48 -21.81
N GLN A 94 35.00 0.77 -22.59
CA GLN A 94 35.09 0.81 -24.05
C GLN A 94 36.09 1.87 -24.53
N LYS A 95 36.18 3.01 -23.83
CA LYS A 95 37.21 4.03 -24.05
C LYS A 95 38.61 3.49 -23.74
N ASP A 96 38.82 2.83 -22.61
CA ASP A 96 40.13 2.29 -22.21
C ASP A 96 40.59 1.16 -23.14
N GLU A 97 39.67 0.32 -23.63
CA GLU A 97 39.93 -0.67 -24.68
C GLU A 97 40.32 -0.01 -26.01
N LEU A 98 39.65 1.09 -26.40
CA LEU A 98 39.99 1.86 -27.60
C LEU A 98 41.35 2.58 -27.46
N GLU A 99 41.70 3.08 -26.28
CA GLU A 99 43.02 3.68 -26.02
C GLU A 99 44.12 2.61 -26.01
N ALA A 100 43.88 1.44 -25.42
CA ALA A 100 44.79 0.29 -25.51
C ALA A 100 44.95 -0.23 -26.94
N ALA A 101 43.89 -0.24 -27.74
CA ALA A 101 43.95 -0.61 -29.16
C ALA A 101 44.76 0.42 -29.98
N ARG A 102 44.56 1.72 -29.74
CA ARG A 102 45.36 2.80 -30.34
C ARG A 102 46.84 2.68 -29.98
N ALA A 103 47.16 2.41 -28.71
CA ALA A 103 48.53 2.21 -28.26
C ALA A 103 49.22 1.06 -29.01
N ARG A 104 48.53 -0.09 -29.18
CA ARG A 104 49.05 -1.22 -29.97
C ARG A 104 49.23 -0.87 -31.46
N VAL A 105 48.33 -0.08 -32.04
CA VAL A 105 48.45 0.37 -33.44
C VAL A 105 49.65 1.30 -33.62
N GLU A 106 49.87 2.26 -32.72
CA GLU A 106 51.05 3.13 -32.76
C GLU A 106 52.36 2.37 -32.43
N GLU A 107 52.33 1.35 -31.57
CA GLU A 107 53.48 0.46 -31.33
C GLU A 107 53.85 -0.34 -32.58
N ILE A 108 52.88 -1.00 -33.23
CA ILE A 108 53.08 -1.72 -34.50
C ILE A 108 53.54 -0.76 -35.60
N ARG A 109 53.01 0.47 -35.63
CA ARG A 109 53.44 1.50 -36.56
C ARG A 109 54.88 1.94 -36.33
N LEU A 110 55.31 2.15 -35.08
CA LEU A 110 56.70 2.49 -34.75
C LEU A 110 57.66 1.34 -35.08
N GLN A 111 57.24 0.09 -34.86
CA GLN A 111 57.97 -1.10 -35.30
C GLN A 111 58.14 -1.08 -36.83
N LEU A 112 57.05 -0.91 -37.60
CA LEU A 112 57.08 -0.82 -39.07
C LEU A 112 57.90 0.37 -39.59
N GLU A 113 57.82 1.54 -38.96
CA GLU A 113 58.64 2.71 -39.31
C GLU A 113 60.14 2.43 -39.05
N SER A 114 60.49 1.72 -37.97
CA SER A 114 61.88 1.29 -37.71
C SER A 114 62.38 0.19 -38.66
N GLU A 115 61.55 -0.81 -38.99
CA GLU A 115 61.88 -1.84 -39.99
C GLU A 115 62.05 -1.22 -41.38
N ALA A 116 61.21 -0.25 -41.73
CA ALA A 116 61.32 0.50 -42.98
C ALA A 116 62.60 1.35 -43.03
N GLN A 117 62.99 2.01 -41.94
CA GLN A 117 64.26 2.72 -41.83
C GLN A 117 65.45 1.77 -41.98
N LEU A 118 65.48 0.65 -41.24
CA LEU A 118 66.54 -0.36 -41.36
C LEU A 118 66.62 -0.94 -42.78
N SER A 119 65.50 -1.29 -43.39
CA SER A 119 65.46 -1.78 -44.78
C SER A 119 65.89 -0.71 -45.80
N GLN A 120 65.62 0.57 -45.54
CA GLN A 120 66.10 1.69 -46.35
C GLN A 120 67.61 1.90 -46.19
N GLU A 121 68.16 1.77 -44.98
CA GLU A 121 69.60 1.79 -44.74
C GLU A 121 70.32 0.59 -45.36
N GLU A 122 69.77 -0.62 -45.25
CA GLU A 122 70.30 -1.81 -45.93
C GLU A 122 70.27 -1.65 -47.46
N ARG A 123 69.15 -1.19 -48.03
CA ARG A 123 69.06 -0.88 -49.47
C ARG A 123 70.08 0.16 -49.88
N ARG A 124 70.31 1.19 -49.06
CA ARG A 124 71.33 2.21 -49.31
C ARG A 124 72.75 1.63 -49.24
N ARG A 125 73.07 0.82 -48.23
CA ARG A 125 74.38 0.14 -48.14
C ARG A 125 74.61 -0.78 -49.34
N LEU A 126 73.61 -1.59 -49.70
CA LEU A 126 73.66 -2.45 -50.88
C LEU A 126 73.78 -1.64 -52.18
N GLN A 127 73.18 -0.46 -52.28
CA GLN A 127 73.40 0.45 -53.41
C GLN A 127 74.82 1.03 -53.43
N GLU A 128 75.37 1.46 -52.29
CA GLU A 128 76.75 1.96 -52.18
C GLU A 128 77.78 0.84 -52.47
N GLU A 129 77.52 -0.39 -52.03
CA GLU A 129 78.34 -1.57 -52.34
C GLU A 129 78.20 -2.02 -53.80
N ASN A 130 77.00 -2.00 -54.37
CA ASN A 130 76.78 -2.31 -55.78
C ASN A 130 77.42 -1.24 -56.68
N GLN A 131 77.38 0.04 -56.31
CA GLN A 131 78.11 1.12 -56.98
C GLN A 131 79.64 0.91 -56.89
N ARG A 132 80.17 0.49 -55.74
CA ARG A 132 81.61 0.13 -55.61
C ARG A 132 81.97 -1.07 -56.47
N ALA A 133 81.12 -2.10 -56.51
CA ALA A 133 81.30 -3.27 -57.37
C ALA A 133 81.23 -2.90 -58.85
N GLN A 134 80.27 -2.07 -59.27
CA GLN A 134 80.18 -1.52 -60.63
C GLN A 134 81.39 -0.65 -60.97
N ALA A 135 81.90 0.18 -60.06
CA ALA A 135 83.11 0.97 -60.28
C ALA A 135 84.37 0.10 -60.41
N LEU A 136 84.48 -0.99 -59.64
CA LEU A 136 85.55 -1.98 -59.79
C LEU A 136 85.43 -2.77 -61.09
N VAL A 137 84.22 -3.15 -61.50
CA VAL A 137 83.96 -3.78 -62.81
C VAL A 137 84.26 -2.81 -63.95
N ALA A 138 83.86 -1.55 -63.85
CA ALA A 138 84.19 -0.52 -64.84
C ALA A 138 85.69 -0.27 -64.93
N ALA A 139 86.41 -0.20 -63.80
CA ALA A 139 87.86 -0.09 -63.80
C ALA A 139 88.53 -1.34 -64.42
N ARG A 140 88.02 -2.55 -64.15
CA ARG A 140 88.47 -3.78 -64.83
C ARG A 140 88.09 -3.84 -66.30
N GLU A 141 86.97 -3.25 -66.71
CA GLU A 141 86.60 -3.09 -68.11
C GLU A 141 87.50 -2.06 -68.80
N ASP A 142 87.88 -0.96 -68.17
CA ASP A 142 88.78 0.04 -68.74
C ASP A 142 90.23 -0.46 -68.78
N GLU A 143 90.70 -1.20 -67.76
CA GLU A 143 91.93 -2.00 -67.85
C GLU A 143 91.84 -3.02 -68.98
N ALA A 144 90.71 -3.72 -69.14
CA ALA A 144 90.51 -4.69 -70.22
C ALA A 144 90.36 -4.04 -71.60
N ARG A 145 89.88 -2.79 -71.69
CA ARG A 145 89.84 -1.98 -72.92
C ARG A 145 91.23 -1.51 -73.29
N GLN A 146 92.01 -0.99 -72.33
CA GLN A 146 93.42 -0.65 -72.54
C GLN A 146 94.23 -1.89 -72.94
N ALA A 147 94.08 -3.02 -72.23
CA ALA A 147 94.68 -4.29 -72.60
C ALA A 147 94.14 -4.84 -73.93
N ALA A 148 92.91 -4.52 -74.34
CA ALA A 148 92.35 -4.85 -75.65
C ALA A 148 92.81 -3.90 -76.76
N GLU A 149 93.20 -2.67 -76.46
CA GLU A 149 93.82 -1.70 -77.37
C GLU A 149 95.31 -2.00 -77.56
N GLU A 150 96.01 -2.38 -76.49
CA GLU A 150 97.34 -2.99 -76.54
C GLU A 150 97.28 -4.33 -77.30
N LEU A 151 96.30 -5.20 -77.02
CA LEU A 151 96.07 -6.39 -77.84
C LEU A 151 95.62 -6.05 -79.26
N GLN A 152 94.96 -4.93 -79.55
CA GLN A 152 94.60 -4.55 -80.93
C GLN A 152 95.79 -3.97 -81.69
N THR A 153 96.66 -3.20 -81.05
CA THR A 153 97.90 -2.69 -81.66
C THR A 153 98.92 -3.81 -81.82
N MET A 154 99.11 -4.66 -80.82
CA MET A 154 99.91 -5.89 -80.91
C MET A 154 99.29 -6.88 -81.91
N ARG A 155 97.97 -7.07 -81.97
CA ARG A 155 97.28 -7.86 -83.01
C ARG A 155 97.24 -7.13 -84.35
N GLY A 156 97.54 -5.84 -84.42
CA GLY A 156 97.75 -5.07 -85.65
C GLY A 156 99.12 -5.37 -86.24
N GLN A 157 100.18 -5.28 -85.42
CA GLN A 157 101.52 -5.73 -85.75
C GLN A 157 101.53 -7.24 -86.07
N GLN A 158 100.84 -8.05 -85.25
CA GLN A 158 100.65 -9.47 -85.49
C GLN A 158 99.63 -9.76 -86.61
N GLN A 159 98.87 -8.78 -87.11
CA GLN A 159 98.11 -8.88 -88.38
C GLN A 159 98.92 -8.44 -89.59
N GLN A 160 99.97 -7.64 -89.43
CA GLN A 160 100.99 -7.47 -90.47
C GLN A 160 101.82 -8.77 -90.60
N GLN A 161 102.25 -9.35 -89.48
CA GLN A 161 102.85 -10.69 -89.45
C GLN A 161 101.86 -11.79 -89.89
N GLN A 162 100.59 -11.76 -89.46
CA GLN A 162 99.57 -12.68 -89.97
C GLN A 162 99.06 -12.32 -91.36
N GLN A 163 99.36 -11.18 -91.98
CA GLN A 163 99.14 -11.03 -93.43
C GLN A 163 100.24 -11.79 -94.20
N GLN A 164 101.48 -11.78 -93.70
CA GLN A 164 102.52 -12.69 -94.19
C GLN A 164 102.20 -14.17 -93.91
N GLN A 165 101.56 -14.51 -92.78
CA GLN A 165 101.29 -15.90 -92.40
C GLN A 165 99.88 -16.43 -92.78
N ARG A 166 98.88 -15.58 -93.05
CA ARG A 166 97.56 -15.97 -93.62
C ARG A 166 97.62 -16.24 -95.13
N GLN A 167 98.70 -15.82 -95.80
CA GLN A 167 99.07 -16.42 -97.09
C GLN A 167 99.47 -17.89 -96.95
N ARG A 168 99.84 -18.37 -95.74
CA ARG A 168 100.34 -19.73 -95.52
C ARG A 168 99.24 -20.69 -95.07
N HIS A 169 98.47 -20.40 -94.01
CA HIS A 169 97.55 -21.40 -93.43
C HIS A 169 96.16 -20.86 -93.02
N GLN A 170 95.15 -21.71 -93.26
CA GLN A 170 93.71 -21.53 -93.02
C GLN A 170 93.19 -22.60 -92.00
N ALA A 171 91.99 -22.39 -91.42
CA ALA A 171 91.25 -23.29 -90.48
C ALA A 171 91.92 -23.50 -89.08
N VAL A 172 91.30 -24.01 -87.99
CA VAL A 172 90.01 -24.73 -87.70
C VAL A 172 89.37 -24.21 -86.35
N HIS A 173 88.27 -24.81 -85.81
CA HIS A 173 87.32 -24.31 -84.76
C HIS A 173 86.80 -25.49 -83.82
N SER A 174 86.09 -25.42 -82.65
CA SER A 174 85.63 -24.41 -81.64
C SER A 174 84.87 -25.07 -80.42
N THR A 175 84.17 -24.27 -79.56
CA THR A 175 82.85 -24.50 -78.84
C THR A 175 82.66 -25.28 -77.48
N ALA A 176 82.20 -24.56 -76.40
CA ALA A 176 81.03 -24.79 -75.44
C ALA A 176 81.05 -25.80 -74.17
N PRO A 177 79.96 -26.03 -73.31
CA PRO A 177 79.60 -25.35 -71.98
C PRO A 177 78.86 -26.13 -70.74
N ALA A 178 78.54 -25.46 -69.56
CA ALA A 178 77.38 -25.54 -68.52
C ALA A 178 77.24 -26.45 -67.16
N ALA A 179 76.46 -26.07 -66.07
CA ALA A 179 76.25 -26.74 -64.66
C ALA A 179 75.03 -26.33 -63.64
N PRO A 180 74.73 -26.97 -62.41
CA PRO A 180 73.49 -26.84 -61.47
C PRO A 180 73.56 -26.87 -59.82
N GLU A 181 72.42 -26.86 -58.99
CA GLU A 181 72.25 -26.71 -57.44
C GLU A 181 71.02 -27.44 -56.61
N PRO A 182 70.81 -27.38 -55.21
CA PRO A 182 69.66 -28.02 -54.32
C PRO A 182 69.04 -27.42 -52.90
N ALA A 183 67.95 -27.96 -52.18
CA ALA A 183 67.17 -27.43 -50.90
C ALA A 183 66.30 -28.36 -49.82
N VAL A 184 65.53 -27.86 -48.73
CA VAL A 184 64.94 -28.58 -47.42
C VAL A 184 63.55 -28.10 -46.65
N GLN A 185 62.90 -28.72 -45.53
CA GLN A 185 61.51 -28.45 -44.82
C GLN A 185 61.11 -28.83 -43.24
N PRO A 186 59.93 -28.42 -42.54
CA PRO A 186 59.52 -28.45 -41.00
C PRO A 186 58.15 -29.11 -40.32
N ARG A 187 57.70 -28.92 -38.97
CA ARG A 187 56.51 -29.48 -38.06
C ARG A 187 56.04 -28.63 -36.73
N ARG A 188 55.14 -28.78 -35.62
CA ARG A 188 54.03 -29.60 -34.83
C ARG A 188 53.38 -28.79 -33.52
N ALA A 189 52.48 -29.01 -32.43
CA ALA A 189 51.34 -29.86 -31.73
C ALA A 189 50.65 -29.29 -30.32
N ASN A 190 49.48 -29.74 -29.65
CA ASN A 190 48.85 -29.29 -28.26
C ASN A 190 47.60 -30.07 -27.48
N GLN A 191 47.08 -29.79 -26.18
CA GLN A 191 45.96 -30.40 -25.23
C GLN A 191 45.35 -29.48 -24.00
N ALA A 192 44.45 -29.66 -22.90
CA ALA A 192 43.31 -30.46 -22.15
C ALA A 192 42.78 -29.77 -20.73
N LEU A 193 41.84 -30.05 -19.69
CA LEU A 193 40.52 -30.79 -19.22
C LEU A 193 40.00 -30.62 -17.65
N ALA A 194 38.67 -30.61 -17.13
CA ALA A 194 38.14 -30.62 -15.63
C ALA A 194 36.55 -30.72 -15.17
N ALA A 195 36.04 -31.01 -13.87
CA ALA A 195 34.58 -30.90 -13.24
C ALA A 195 34.16 -31.34 -11.68
N ALA A 196 32.99 -30.95 -10.96
CA ALA A 196 32.33 -31.47 -9.62
C ALA A 196 30.88 -30.91 -9.03
N THR A 197 30.12 -31.43 -7.95
CA THR A 197 28.62 -31.10 -7.50
C THR A 197 28.02 -30.99 -5.94
N PRO A 198 26.80 -31.50 -5.35
CA PRO A 198 25.74 -30.79 -4.42
C PRO A 198 25.00 -31.43 -3.07
N GLN A 199 23.87 -30.88 -2.43
CA GLN A 199 23.13 -31.27 -1.09
C GLN A 199 21.50 -31.21 -0.85
N LYS A 200 20.82 -31.12 0.38
CA LYS A 200 19.39 -31.67 0.77
C LYS A 200 18.44 -31.12 2.01
N MET A 201 17.04 -31.08 1.94
CA MET A 201 15.83 -31.22 2.96
C MET A 201 15.42 -30.23 4.19
N GLN A 202 14.29 -30.23 5.03
CA GLN A 202 12.72 -30.27 5.01
C GLN A 202 11.89 -30.00 6.42
N PRO A 203 10.53 -29.63 6.55
CA PRO A 203 9.73 -29.17 7.82
C PRO A 203 8.14 -29.48 8.13
N SER A 204 7.47 -29.16 9.32
CA SER A 204 5.93 -29.16 9.73
C SER A 204 5.53 -28.84 11.28
N MET A 205 4.31 -28.76 12.00
CA MET A 205 2.80 -28.36 11.92
C MET A 205 1.88 -28.42 13.28
N THR A 206 0.57 -27.91 13.37
CA THR A 206 -0.67 -28.10 14.34
C THR A 206 -0.91 -27.42 15.80
N ALA A 207 -2.05 -27.28 16.61
CA ALA A 207 -3.60 -27.39 16.69
C ALA A 207 -4.37 -26.82 18.05
N ALA A 208 -5.75 -26.88 18.30
CA ALA A 208 -6.65 -26.37 19.49
C ALA A 208 -8.13 -27.03 19.64
N PRO A 209 -9.27 -26.74 20.46
CA PRO A 209 -9.87 -25.77 21.51
C PRO A 209 -10.54 -26.38 22.88
N THR A 210 -11.66 -26.09 23.69
CA THR A 210 -13.10 -25.45 23.72
C THR A 210 -13.80 -25.16 25.18
N GLN A 211 -15.19 -25.06 25.46
CA GLN A 211 -15.93 -24.56 26.74
C GLN A 211 -17.45 -25.02 27.14
N HIS A 212 -18.02 -24.80 28.40
CA HIS A 212 -19.49 -24.54 28.80
C HIS A 212 -19.89 -24.19 30.32
N LEU A 213 -21.17 -23.79 30.69
CA LEU A 213 -21.74 -23.36 32.06
C LEU A 213 -23.32 -23.52 32.27
N ARG A 214 -23.94 -23.43 33.52
CA ARG A 214 -25.39 -23.21 34.00
C ARG A 214 -25.56 -23.32 35.60
N GLU A 215 -26.62 -23.11 36.47
CA GLU A 215 -28.00 -22.43 36.62
C GLU A 215 -28.55 -22.42 38.13
N ILE A 216 -29.75 -21.82 38.50
CA ILE A 216 -30.40 -21.64 39.89
C ILE A 216 -31.99 -21.56 39.87
N ASP A 217 -32.76 -21.81 40.97
CA ASP A 217 -34.24 -21.50 41.14
C ASP A 217 -34.81 -21.34 42.62
N ASP A 218 -36.11 -20.97 42.84
CA ASP A 218 -36.71 -20.24 44.04
C ASP A 218 -37.87 -20.89 44.92
N GLU A 219 -38.37 -20.18 45.97
CA GLU A 219 -39.42 -20.54 46.99
C GLU A 219 -40.84 -19.85 46.86
N PRO A 220 -41.95 -20.35 47.50
CA PRO A 220 -43.28 -19.69 47.56
C PRO A 220 -43.93 -19.46 48.97
N GLN A 221 -44.92 -18.54 49.08
CA GLN A 221 -45.62 -18.12 50.33
C GLN A 221 -47.18 -18.03 50.18
N SER A 222 -47.96 -17.80 51.26
CA SER A 222 -49.46 -17.84 51.28
C SER A 222 -50.13 -16.71 52.12
N GLU A 223 -51.44 -16.44 51.92
CA GLU A 223 -52.17 -15.19 52.31
C GLU A 223 -53.35 -15.36 53.32
N TRP A 224 -53.93 -14.23 53.77
CA TRP A 224 -55.01 -14.11 54.80
C TRP A 224 -55.95 -12.90 54.55
N ALA A 225 -57.11 -12.80 55.23
CA ALA A 225 -58.16 -11.77 54.96
C ALA A 225 -58.86 -11.19 56.22
N GLY A 226 -59.31 -9.92 56.17
CA GLY A 226 -59.85 -9.18 57.34
C GLY A 226 -60.93 -8.11 57.09
N SER A 227 -61.33 -7.39 58.16
CA SER A 227 -62.50 -6.48 58.22
C SER A 227 -62.20 -4.98 57.98
N LEU A 228 -63.21 -4.10 58.01
CA LEU A 228 -63.08 -2.65 57.74
C LEU A 228 -63.55 -1.77 58.91
N GLU A 229 -62.72 -0.80 59.26
CA GLU A 229 -63.02 0.26 60.22
C GLU A 229 -63.74 1.46 59.56
N THR A 230 -64.69 2.05 60.29
CA THR A 230 -65.31 3.34 59.96
C THR A 230 -65.18 4.28 61.17
N PHE A 231 -64.48 5.40 61.00
CA PHE A 231 -64.21 6.33 62.10
C PHE A 231 -65.45 7.12 62.54
N GLN A 232 -65.63 7.17 63.87
CA GLN A 232 -66.45 8.18 64.53
C GLN A 232 -65.72 9.54 64.52
N ASN A 233 -66.45 10.61 64.85
CA ASN A 233 -65.97 12.00 64.97
C ASN A 233 -65.62 12.67 63.62
N GLY A 234 -66.46 13.62 63.21
CA GLY A 234 -66.35 14.33 61.93
C GLY A 234 -65.30 15.44 61.93
N GLU A 235 -64.01 15.07 61.97
CA GLU A 235 -62.92 16.00 61.60
C GLU A 235 -63.17 16.57 60.18
N PRO A 236 -62.80 17.84 59.90
CA PRO A 236 -62.85 18.39 58.56
C PRO A 236 -62.00 17.56 57.60
N THR A 237 -62.67 16.68 56.84
CA THR A 237 -62.09 15.96 55.71
C THR A 237 -61.43 16.99 54.81
N VAL A 238 -60.09 17.00 54.75
CA VAL A 238 -59.36 17.99 53.94
C VAL A 238 -59.93 17.87 52.53
N PRO A 239 -60.46 18.95 51.93
CA PRO A 239 -60.94 18.92 50.57
C PRO A 239 -59.76 18.58 49.68
N ARG A 240 -59.65 17.30 49.32
CA ARG A 240 -58.78 16.86 48.24
C ARG A 240 -59.12 17.75 47.06
N ALA A 241 -58.10 18.28 46.38
CA ALA A 241 -58.24 19.12 45.19
C ALA A 241 -58.84 18.30 44.03
N GLU A 242 -60.13 18.03 44.16
CA GLU A 242 -61.04 17.51 43.16
C GLU A 242 -61.58 18.78 42.47
N TYR A 243 -61.29 18.99 41.20
CA TYR A 243 -61.28 17.96 40.15
C TYR A 243 -59.90 17.64 39.58
N ARG A 244 -59.62 16.34 39.44
CA ARG A 244 -58.41 15.83 38.78
C ARG A 244 -58.51 15.91 37.25
N GLU A 245 -58.71 17.12 36.73
CA GLU A 245 -58.72 17.39 35.28
C GLU A 245 -57.30 17.64 34.71
N GLU A 246 -56.24 17.37 35.47
CA GLU A 246 -54.82 17.49 35.07
C GLU A 246 -54.55 16.91 33.66
N TYR A 247 -55.04 15.69 33.39
CA TYR A 247 -54.89 15.00 32.10
C TYR A 247 -55.68 15.63 30.94
N MET A 248 -56.65 16.51 31.23
CA MET A 248 -57.38 17.32 30.25
C MET A 248 -56.75 18.71 30.05
N HIS A 249 -55.91 19.16 31.01
CA HIS A 249 -55.21 20.44 30.97
C HIS A 249 -53.83 20.34 30.28
N SER A 250 -53.23 19.14 30.20
CA SER A 250 -52.09 18.92 29.30
C SER A 250 -52.55 18.98 27.84
N ARG A 251 -52.40 20.17 27.25
CA ARG A 251 -52.72 20.48 25.85
C ARG A 251 -52.06 19.49 24.88
N ASP A 252 -50.84 19.07 25.19
CA ASP A 252 -50.01 18.21 24.33
C ASP A 252 -50.53 16.76 24.33
N VAL A 253 -50.94 16.23 25.49
CA VAL A 253 -51.59 14.91 25.59
C VAL A 253 -52.92 14.91 24.84
N LYS A 254 -53.72 15.97 24.96
CA LYS A 254 -54.97 16.09 24.18
C LYS A 254 -54.68 16.14 22.68
N ALA A 255 -53.77 17.00 22.23
CA ALA A 255 -53.41 17.14 20.83
C ALA A 255 -52.91 15.81 20.23
N ARG A 256 -52.06 15.08 20.96
CA ARG A 256 -51.56 13.76 20.55
C ARG A 256 -52.66 12.69 20.47
N LEU A 257 -53.64 12.71 21.39
CA LEU A 257 -54.80 11.80 21.32
C LEU A 257 -55.74 12.15 20.17
N ASP A 258 -55.92 13.45 19.89
CA ASP A 258 -56.68 13.93 18.74
C ASP A 258 -55.99 13.54 17.43
N GLU A 259 -54.66 13.68 17.33
CA GLU A 259 -53.83 13.24 16.19
C GLU A 259 -53.88 11.72 15.99
N MET A 260 -53.63 10.92 17.03
CA MET A 260 -53.65 9.45 16.93
C MET A 260 -55.03 8.93 16.50
N ARG A 261 -56.12 9.51 17.02
CA ARG A 261 -57.47 9.17 16.56
C ARG A 261 -57.64 9.45 15.08
N ASP A 262 -57.14 10.58 14.61
CA ASP A 262 -57.29 11.01 13.22
C ASP A 262 -56.40 10.16 12.28
N GLN A 263 -55.22 9.72 12.72
CA GLN A 263 -54.39 8.70 12.05
C GLN A 263 -55.11 7.34 11.93
N PHE A 264 -55.82 6.88 12.98
CA PHE A 264 -56.51 5.58 12.96
C PHE A 264 -57.87 5.60 12.24
N ARG A 265 -58.46 6.77 11.92
CA ARG A 265 -59.77 6.85 11.22
C ARG A 265 -59.78 6.12 9.87
N SER A 266 -58.71 6.19 9.10
CA SER A 266 -58.62 5.57 7.76
C SER A 266 -58.43 4.04 7.79
N VAL A 267 -57.99 3.49 8.92
CA VAL A 267 -57.71 2.05 9.11
C VAL A 267 -58.82 1.37 9.95
N ARG A 268 -59.85 2.12 10.35
CA ARG A 268 -60.96 1.62 11.18
C ARG A 268 -61.93 0.77 10.35
N HIS A 269 -62.18 -0.46 10.81
CA HIS A 269 -63.21 -1.34 10.26
C HIS A 269 -64.48 -1.30 11.14
N GLU A 270 -65.55 -0.67 10.66
CA GLU A 270 -66.81 -0.54 11.43
C GLU A 270 -67.42 -1.90 11.82
N ASP A 271 -67.24 -2.93 11.00
CA ASP A 271 -67.71 -4.30 11.25
C ASP A 271 -67.14 -4.94 12.52
N ARG A 272 -66.03 -4.39 13.04
CA ARG A 272 -65.34 -4.88 14.26
C ARG A 272 -65.57 -4.00 15.48
N VAL A 273 -66.34 -2.91 15.37
CA VAL A 273 -66.57 -1.95 16.45
C VAL A 273 -67.51 -2.53 17.52
N GLN A 274 -66.99 -2.71 18.72
CA GLN A 274 -67.67 -3.38 19.82
C GLN A 274 -68.74 -2.46 20.47
N PRO A 275 -69.69 -3.02 21.24
CA PRO A 275 -70.67 -2.22 21.97
C PRO A 275 -70.03 -1.21 22.94
N ILE A 276 -68.89 -1.57 23.57
CA ILE A 276 -68.15 -0.69 24.47
C ILE A 276 -67.58 0.54 23.75
N ASP A 277 -67.14 0.39 22.49
CA ASP A 277 -66.63 1.48 21.67
C ASP A 277 -67.75 2.45 21.32
N LYS A 278 -68.92 1.94 20.91
CA LYS A 278 -70.11 2.74 20.59
C LYS A 278 -70.60 3.55 21.80
N ILE A 279 -70.51 2.97 23.00
CA ILE A 279 -70.78 3.65 24.27
C ILE A 279 -69.69 4.71 24.56
N HIS A 280 -68.41 4.43 24.33
CA HIS A 280 -67.33 5.41 24.48
C HIS A 280 -67.50 6.60 23.54
N GLU A 281 -67.77 6.37 22.25
CA GLU A 281 -68.01 7.42 21.25
C GLU A 281 -69.23 8.27 21.58
N SER A 282 -70.32 7.65 22.06
CA SER A 282 -71.49 8.37 22.56
C SER A 282 -71.12 9.30 23.72
N ASN A 283 -70.40 8.79 24.72
CA ASN A 283 -69.95 9.58 25.87
C ASN A 283 -69.00 10.72 25.48
N VAL A 284 -68.06 10.49 24.55
CA VAL A 284 -67.16 11.54 24.03
C VAL A 284 -67.94 12.61 23.25
N ARG A 285 -68.87 12.20 22.39
CA ARG A 285 -69.77 13.09 21.62
C ARG A 285 -70.62 13.97 22.53
N GLU A 286 -71.09 13.42 23.65
CA GLU A 286 -71.85 14.14 24.68
C GLU A 286 -70.97 14.89 25.71
N GLY A 287 -69.64 14.95 25.53
CA GLY A 287 -68.71 15.66 26.43
C GLY A 287 -68.62 15.06 27.85
N ARG A 288 -69.08 13.82 28.03
CA ARG A 288 -69.04 13.08 29.30
C ARG A 288 -67.63 12.53 29.55
N SER A 289 -67.01 12.95 30.65
CA SER A 289 -65.77 12.38 31.16
C SER A 289 -66.03 11.50 32.38
N LYS A 290 -65.04 10.68 32.79
CA LYS A 290 -65.12 9.86 34.01
C LYS A 290 -65.49 10.69 35.24
N PHE A 291 -64.86 11.85 35.43
CA PHE A 291 -65.10 12.71 36.59
C PHE A 291 -66.44 13.45 36.50
N ARG A 292 -66.82 14.00 35.34
CA ARG A 292 -68.12 14.66 35.14
C ARG A 292 -69.30 13.69 35.33
N THR A 293 -69.15 12.45 34.87
CA THR A 293 -70.16 11.40 35.06
C THR A 293 -70.26 10.99 36.52
N LEU A 294 -69.12 10.76 37.20
CA LEU A 294 -69.08 10.48 38.64
C LEU A 294 -69.68 11.62 39.48
N GLN A 295 -69.50 12.88 39.08
CA GLN A 295 -70.14 14.02 39.72
C GLN A 295 -71.66 13.97 39.53
N LYS A 296 -72.14 13.80 38.28
CA LYS A 296 -73.58 13.75 37.95
C LYS A 296 -74.33 12.65 38.72
N ILE A 297 -73.81 11.42 38.73
CA ILE A 297 -74.47 10.28 39.43
C ILE A 297 -74.34 10.34 40.97
N ARG A 298 -73.64 11.33 41.52
CA ARG A 298 -73.52 11.57 42.97
C ARG A 298 -74.32 12.79 43.45
N MET A 299 -75.02 13.47 42.55
CA MET A 299 -75.91 14.58 42.90
C MET A 299 -77.13 14.06 43.70
N GLY A 300 -77.67 14.93 44.57
CA GLY A 300 -78.77 14.55 45.47
C GLY A 300 -78.30 13.79 46.73
N ASN A 301 -79.22 13.68 47.69
CA ASN A 301 -78.96 12.98 48.95
C ASN A 301 -78.85 11.46 48.75
N THR A 302 -78.32 10.74 49.75
CA THR A 302 -78.13 9.29 49.67
C THR A 302 -79.45 8.54 49.47
N LYS A 303 -80.54 8.97 50.12
CA LYS A 303 -81.86 8.34 49.95
C LYS A 303 -82.33 8.43 48.49
N LYS A 304 -82.33 9.61 47.87
CA LYS A 304 -82.74 9.77 46.46
C LYS A 304 -81.95 8.84 45.53
N ARG A 305 -80.65 8.66 45.76
CA ARG A 305 -79.81 7.77 44.94
C ARG A 305 -79.97 6.27 45.24
N ILE A 306 -80.66 5.92 46.34
CA ILE A 306 -81.16 4.57 46.62
C ILE A 306 -82.54 4.41 45.97
N ASP A 307 -83.45 5.38 46.15
CA ASP A 307 -84.78 5.39 45.52
C ASP A 307 -84.67 5.33 43.96
N GLU A 308 -83.70 6.03 43.36
CA GLU A 308 -83.35 5.96 41.93
C GLU A 308 -82.71 4.63 41.50
N PHE A 309 -82.12 3.87 42.42
CA PHE A 309 -81.50 2.55 42.14
C PHE A 309 -82.51 1.40 42.32
N GLU A 310 -83.41 1.50 43.29
CA GLU A 310 -84.52 0.56 43.53
C GLU A 310 -85.64 0.66 42.48
N SER A 311 -85.55 1.61 41.54
CA SER A 311 -86.49 1.85 40.44
C SER A 311 -85.90 1.62 39.03
N MET A 312 -84.74 0.95 38.94
CA MET A 312 -84.08 0.52 37.68
C MET A 312 -84.27 -0.96 37.38
#